data_AF-A0A4Q6C3N8-F1
#
_entry.id   AF-A0A4Q6C3N8-F1
#
_cell.length_a   1.000
_cell.length_b   1.000
_cell.length_c   1.000
_cell.angle_alpha   90.00
_cell.angle_beta   90.00
_cell.angle_gamma   90.00
#
_symmetry.space_group_name_H-M   'P 1'
#
loop_
_entity.id
_entity.type
_entity.pdbx_description
1 polymer ?
#
loop_
_entity_poly.entity_id
_entity_poly.type
_entity_poly.pdbx_seq_one_letter_code
_entity_poly.pdbx_strand_id
1 'polypeptide(L)'
;MPNINSSEGSRSGSGLLEAWSAVQTSLPSPWAKKLRVGASAYEEIFTRGNARFVKFTSKLEAPEKPEKKPETPVLILPSLVNRHYILDLLPGKSLVESLLANRFPVYMIMWLNPPDEDRYLSIDDLFKLRILKAIDVAAKNSPTGRV
;
A
#
# COMPACT_ATOMS: atom_id res chain seq x y z
N MET A 1 55.42 24.83 1.70
CA MET A 1 54.86 24.00 2.79
C MET A 1 53.82 24.82 3.52
N PRO A 2 52.59 24.32 3.63
CA PRO A 2 52.10 23.84 4.92
C PRO A 2 51.43 22.46 4.84
N ASN A 3 51.27 21.86 6.02
CA ASN A 3 50.97 20.45 6.29
C ASN A 3 49.60 20.32 7.01
N ILE A 4 48.91 19.20 6.74
CA ILE A 4 47.89 18.43 7.51
C ILE A 4 46.88 19.12 8.47
N ASN A 5 45.58 18.89 8.23
CA ASN A 5 44.86 17.87 9.01
C ASN A 5 43.50 17.47 8.38
N SER A 6 43.27 16.17 8.46
CA SER A 6 42.13 15.36 8.06
C SER A 6 40.89 15.54 8.94
N SER A 7 39.70 15.52 8.31
CA SER A 7 38.50 14.96 8.94
C SER A 7 37.67 14.26 7.87
N GLU A 8 37.56 12.96 8.03
CA GLU A 8 36.85 12.01 7.18
C GLU A 8 35.39 12.40 6.96
N GLY A 9 34.95 12.28 5.71
CA GLY A 9 33.55 12.35 5.35
C GLY A 9 32.82 11.09 5.79
N SER A 10 31.93 11.21 6.78
CA SER A 10 30.80 10.30 6.96
C SER A 10 29.52 11.02 6.55
N ARG A 11 29.29 11.12 5.24
CA ARG A 11 27.96 11.53 4.73
C ARG A 11 27.04 10.32 4.84
N SER A 12 26.32 10.25 5.97
CA SER A 12 25.17 9.38 6.17
C SER A 12 24.22 9.48 4.98
N GLY A 13 23.93 8.34 4.33
CA GLY A 13 22.99 8.22 3.21
C GLY A 13 21.51 8.44 3.60
N SER A 14 21.23 8.80 4.85
CA SER A 14 19.87 9.08 5.34
C SER A 14 19.28 10.37 4.78
N GLY A 15 20.11 11.35 4.40
CA GLY A 15 19.64 12.68 4.01
C GLY A 15 18.83 12.71 2.71
N LEU A 16 19.14 11.83 1.76
CA LEU A 16 18.36 11.73 0.52
C LEU A 16 17.02 11.04 0.78
N LEU A 17 17.00 9.93 1.52
CA LEU A 17 15.76 9.18 1.78
C LEU A 17 14.77 9.97 2.65
N GLU A 18 15.27 10.72 3.64
CA GLU A 18 14.46 11.66 4.42
C GLU A 18 13.98 12.84 3.58
N ALA A 19 14.83 13.39 2.70
CA ALA A 19 14.43 14.43 1.76
C ALA A 19 13.40 13.93 0.74
N TRP A 20 13.50 12.68 0.26
CA TRP A 20 12.52 12.04 -0.62
C TRP A 20 11.17 11.82 0.08
N SER A 21 11.19 11.42 1.35
CA SER A 21 9.97 11.32 2.17
C SER A 21 9.36 12.71 2.44
N ALA A 22 10.18 13.73 2.69
CA ALA A 22 9.74 15.10 2.91
C ALA A 22 9.12 15.71 1.64
N VAL A 23 9.73 15.51 0.46
CA VAL A 23 9.20 15.98 -0.83
C VAL A 23 7.86 15.32 -1.17
N GLN A 24 7.64 14.07 -0.78
CA GLN A 24 6.33 13.41 -0.91
C GLN A 24 5.27 13.93 0.08
N THR A 25 5.68 14.36 1.27
CA THR A 25 4.76 14.79 2.33
C THR A 25 4.46 16.29 2.27
N SER A 26 5.33 17.09 1.65
CA SER A 26 5.12 18.51 1.42
C SER A 26 5.26 18.83 -0.07
N LEU A 27 4.14 18.80 -0.79
CA LEU A 27 3.99 19.58 -2.02
C LEU A 27 3.61 21.01 -1.61
N PRO A 28 4.52 22.00 -1.71
CA PRO A 28 4.17 23.38 -1.40
C PRO A 28 3.51 23.95 -2.64
N SER A 29 2.21 23.73 -2.78
CA SER A 29 1.44 24.36 -3.83
C SER A 29 0.11 24.90 -3.31
N PRO A 30 -0.33 26.09 -3.78
CA PRO A 30 -1.69 26.59 -3.59
C PRO A 30 -2.80 25.59 -3.99
N TRP A 31 -2.52 24.63 -4.88
CA TRP A 31 -3.45 23.57 -5.31
C TRP A 31 -3.39 22.27 -4.47
N ALA A 32 -2.39 22.12 -3.59
CA ALA A 32 -2.22 20.90 -2.77
C ALA A 32 -3.12 20.86 -1.52
N LYS A 33 -3.79 21.97 -1.19
CA LYS A 33 -4.76 22.03 -0.09
C LYS A 33 -6.02 21.22 -0.46
N LYS A 34 -6.14 20.02 0.14
CA LYS A 34 -7.34 19.13 0.21
C LYS A 34 -7.62 18.15 -0.95
N LEU A 35 -6.63 17.48 -1.54
CA LEU A 35 -6.93 16.18 -2.18
C LEU A 35 -6.72 15.04 -1.18
N ARG A 36 -7.80 14.60 -0.54
CA ARG A 36 -7.80 13.36 0.26
C ARG A 36 -7.89 12.17 -0.70
N VAL A 37 -6.74 11.72 -1.17
CA VAL A 37 -6.60 10.45 -1.90
C VAL A 37 -6.53 9.28 -0.93
N GLY A 38 -6.91 8.09 -1.36
CA GLY A 38 -6.94 6.91 -0.48
C GLY A 38 -8.04 6.99 0.59
N ALA A 39 -9.22 7.50 0.23
CA ALA A 39 -10.27 7.83 1.20
C ALA A 39 -11.08 6.60 1.67
N SER A 40 -10.92 5.45 1.02
CA SER A 40 -11.63 4.22 1.39
C SER A 40 -11.14 3.72 2.74
N ALA A 41 -12.07 3.43 3.66
CA ALA A 41 -11.71 2.90 4.97
C ALA A 41 -11.17 1.48 4.83
N TYR A 42 -10.19 1.14 5.64
CA TYR A 42 -9.59 -0.19 5.67
C TYR A 42 -9.19 -0.56 7.09
N GLU A 43 -9.11 -1.86 7.33
CA GLU A 43 -8.49 -2.47 8.50
C GLU A 43 -7.14 -3.06 8.07
N GLU A 44 -6.12 -2.87 8.90
CA GLU A 44 -4.86 -3.59 8.73
C GLU A 44 -4.99 -5.00 9.31
N ILE A 45 -4.64 -6.01 8.52
CA ILE A 45 -4.62 -7.40 8.98
C ILE A 45 -3.25 -7.74 9.54
N PHE A 46 -2.19 -7.43 8.79
CA PHE A 46 -0.81 -7.58 9.24
C PHE A 46 0.13 -6.69 8.43
N THR A 47 1.32 -6.47 8.97
CA THR A 47 2.45 -5.87 8.25
C THR A 47 3.65 -6.82 8.30
N ARG A 48 4.39 -6.93 7.18
CA ARG A 48 5.61 -7.72 7.06
C ARG A 48 6.66 -6.97 6.24
N GLY A 49 7.74 -6.54 6.88
CA GLY A 49 8.73 -5.65 6.25
C GLY A 49 8.04 -4.39 5.75
N ASN A 50 8.23 -4.06 4.48
CA ASN A 50 7.55 -2.92 3.86
C ASN A 50 6.14 -3.22 3.30
N ALA A 51 5.58 -4.42 3.48
CA ALA A 51 4.25 -4.75 2.97
C ALA A 51 3.21 -4.71 4.09
N ARG A 52 2.29 -3.75 4.02
CA ARG A 52 1.08 -3.75 4.83
C ARG A 52 -0.03 -4.45 4.07
N PHE A 53 -0.68 -5.43 4.70
CA PHE A 53 -1.83 -6.12 4.14
C PHE A 53 -3.12 -5.62 4.79
N VAL A 54 -4.03 -5.10 3.96
CA VAL A 54 -5.27 -4.46 4.44
C VAL A 54 -6.51 -5.08 3.80
N LYS A 55 -7.63 -4.94 4.49
CA LYS A 55 -8.98 -5.24 3.99
C LYS A 55 -9.81 -3.97 4.00
N PHE A 56 -10.43 -3.65 2.87
CA PHE A 56 -11.28 -2.47 2.77
C PHE A 56 -12.67 -2.72 3.34
N THR A 57 -13.22 -1.69 3.97
CA THR A 57 -14.57 -1.67 4.52
C THR A 57 -15.44 -0.73 3.71
N SER A 58 -16.57 -1.25 3.21
CA SER A 58 -17.56 -0.41 2.54
C SER A 58 -18.34 0.38 3.58
N LYS A 59 -18.45 1.70 3.38
CA LYS A 59 -19.33 2.57 4.16
C LYS A 59 -20.75 2.65 3.57
N LEU A 60 -21.00 1.97 2.46
CA LEU A 60 -22.29 2.00 1.78
C LEU A 60 -23.31 1.17 2.55
N GLU A 61 -24.48 1.76 2.79
CA GLU A 61 -25.62 1.06 3.38
C GLU A 61 -25.94 -0.19 2.56
N ALA A 62 -26.39 -1.25 3.23
CA ALA A 62 -26.85 -2.45 2.53
C ALA A 62 -28.04 -2.08 1.64
N PRO A 63 -28.14 -2.57 0.39
CA PRO A 63 -29.30 -2.27 -0.45
C PRO A 63 -30.52 -2.93 0.18
N GLU A 64 -31.71 -2.36 -0.02
CA GLU A 64 -32.97 -2.95 0.48
C GLU A 64 -33.19 -4.38 -0.03
N LYS A 65 -32.59 -4.73 -1.18
CA LYS A 65 -32.64 -6.07 -1.77
C LYS A 65 -31.27 -6.75 -1.67
N PRO A 66 -31.17 -7.95 -1.07
CA PRO A 66 -29.91 -8.68 -1.01
C PRO A 66 -29.58 -9.24 -2.39
N GLU A 67 -28.76 -8.52 -3.15
CA GLU A 67 -28.06 -9.12 -4.28
C GLU A 67 -27.01 -10.12 -3.78
N LYS A 68 -26.81 -11.21 -4.55
CA LYS A 68 -25.88 -12.27 -4.16
C LYS A 68 -24.46 -11.69 -4.10
N LYS A 69 -23.87 -11.65 -2.90
CA LYS A 69 -22.50 -11.21 -2.70
C LYS A 69 -21.53 -12.13 -3.43
N PRO A 70 -20.50 -11.59 -4.13
CA PRO A 70 -19.41 -12.40 -4.66
C PRO A 70 -18.73 -13.19 -3.54
N GLU A 71 -18.63 -14.50 -3.72
CA GLU A 71 -18.06 -15.40 -2.71
C GLU A 71 -16.52 -15.36 -2.72
N THR A 72 -15.91 -15.12 -3.90
CA THR A 72 -14.46 -14.98 -4.04
C THR A 72 -14.03 -13.52 -3.87
N PRO A 73 -13.10 -13.22 -2.94
CA PRO A 73 -12.54 -11.89 -2.76
C PRO A 73 -11.66 -11.44 -3.93
N VAL A 74 -11.38 -10.14 -3.99
CA VAL A 74 -10.39 -9.55 -4.90
C VAL A 74 -9.16 -9.16 -4.10
N LEU A 75 -8.00 -9.69 -4.47
CA LEU A 75 -6.70 -9.26 -3.93
C LEU A 75 -5.99 -8.34 -4.93
N ILE A 76 -5.74 -7.11 -4.51
CA ILE A 76 -5.05 -6.12 -5.32
C ILE A 76 -3.56 -6.10 -4.97
N LEU A 77 -2.73 -6.40 -5.97
CA LEU A 77 -1.28 -6.27 -5.94
C LEU A 77 -0.89 -5.04 -6.77
N PRO A 78 -0.69 -3.86 -6.15
CA PRO A 78 -0.28 -2.68 -6.88
C PRO A 78 1.19 -2.80 -7.32
N SER A 79 1.56 -1.98 -8.31
CA SER A 79 2.96 -1.84 -8.74
C SER A 79 3.89 -1.55 -7.56
N LEU A 80 5.09 -2.13 -7.57
CA LEU A 80 6.12 -1.90 -6.55
C LEU A 80 6.69 -0.48 -6.60
N VAL A 81 6.56 0.20 -7.74
CA VAL A 81 7.10 1.55 -7.97
C VAL A 81 6.09 2.62 -7.57
N ASN A 82 4.81 2.39 -7.85
CA ASN A 82 3.76 3.38 -7.62
C ASN A 82 3.10 3.19 -6.26
N ARG A 83 2.59 4.28 -5.68
CA ARG A 83 1.82 4.21 -4.44
C ARG A 83 0.44 3.61 -4.69
N HIS A 84 -0.05 2.87 -3.71
CA HIS A 84 -1.32 2.15 -3.76
C HIS A 84 -2.54 3.04 -4.04
N TYR A 85 -2.50 4.32 -3.65
CA TYR A 85 -3.61 5.26 -3.85
C TYR A 85 -3.95 5.53 -5.32
N ILE A 86 -3.12 5.11 -6.29
CA ILE A 86 -3.49 5.17 -7.71
C ILE A 86 -4.75 4.34 -8.04
N LEU A 87 -5.03 3.33 -7.22
CA LEU A 87 -6.23 2.49 -7.33
C LEU A 87 -7.39 2.99 -6.45
N ASP A 88 -7.15 4.01 -5.61
CA ASP A 88 -8.12 4.63 -4.71
C ASP A 88 -7.95 6.16 -4.70
N LEU A 89 -8.05 6.80 -5.88
CA LEU A 89 -7.66 8.20 -6.06
C LEU A 89 -8.64 9.18 -5.43
N LEU A 90 -9.86 9.28 -5.95
CA LEU A 90 -10.87 10.22 -5.48
C LEU A 90 -12.24 9.54 -5.45
N PRO A 91 -13.20 10.05 -4.67
CA PRO A 91 -14.59 9.59 -4.76
C PRO A 91 -15.10 9.65 -6.21
N GLY A 92 -15.72 8.58 -6.69
CA GLY A 92 -16.16 8.41 -8.07
C GLY A 92 -15.03 8.10 -9.07
N LYS A 93 -13.77 8.04 -8.62
CA LYS A 93 -12.57 7.69 -9.40
C LYS A 93 -11.70 6.67 -8.66
N SER A 94 -12.32 5.79 -7.89
CA SER A 94 -11.66 4.75 -7.14
C SER A 94 -12.11 3.38 -7.63
N LEU A 95 -11.14 2.54 -8.02
CA LEU A 95 -11.40 1.15 -8.34
C LEU A 95 -11.86 0.40 -7.08
N VAL A 96 -11.22 0.70 -5.94
CA VAL A 96 -11.59 0.12 -4.64
C VAL A 96 -13.04 0.44 -4.29
N GLU A 97 -13.46 1.71 -4.42
CA GLU A 97 -14.83 2.13 -4.18
C GLU A 97 -15.81 1.39 -5.08
N SER A 98 -15.49 1.26 -6.38
CA SER A 98 -16.34 0.53 -7.33
C SER A 98 -16.47 -0.96 -6.96
N LEU A 99 -15.39 -1.62 -6.57
CA LEU A 99 -15.42 -3.02 -6.14
C LEU A 99 -16.23 -3.21 -4.84
N LEU A 100 -16.08 -2.28 -3.89
CA LEU A 100 -16.86 -2.28 -2.64
C LEU A 100 -18.35 -2.03 -2.89
N ALA A 101 -18.70 -1.15 -3.83
CA ALA A 101 -20.08 -0.90 -4.25
C ALA A 101 -20.71 -2.17 -4.86
N ASN A 102 -19.93 -2.94 -5.62
CA ASN A 102 -20.30 -4.25 -6.17
C ASN A 102 -20.16 -5.40 -5.14
N ARG A 103 -20.02 -5.10 -3.84
CA ARG A 103 -20.00 -6.06 -2.72
C ARG A 103 -18.83 -7.06 -2.72
N PHE A 104 -17.79 -6.85 -3.52
CA PHE A 104 -16.59 -7.68 -3.43
C PHE A 104 -15.90 -7.47 -2.07
N PRO A 105 -15.46 -8.54 -1.38
CA PRO A 105 -14.45 -8.40 -0.35
C PRO A 105 -13.12 -7.99 -1.02
N VAL A 106 -12.60 -6.82 -0.68
CA VAL A 106 -11.39 -6.27 -1.32
C VAL A 106 -10.23 -6.26 -0.32
N TYR A 107 -9.12 -6.86 -0.72
CA TYR A 107 -7.85 -6.84 -0.01
C TYR A 107 -6.79 -6.14 -0.87
N MET A 108 -5.77 -5.58 -0.23
CA MET A 108 -4.66 -4.95 -0.94
C MET A 108 -3.34 -5.08 -0.17
N ILE A 109 -2.26 -5.27 -0.92
CA ILE A 109 -0.91 -5.04 -0.39
C ILE A 109 -0.54 -3.58 -0.60
N MET A 110 -0.27 -2.86 0.48
CA MET A 110 0.23 -1.50 0.47
C MET A 110 1.73 -1.51 0.73
N TRP A 111 2.51 -1.18 -0.30
CA TRP A 111 3.95 -1.02 -0.18
C TRP A 111 4.29 0.28 0.58
N LEU A 112 5.02 0.12 1.67
CA LEU A 112 5.71 1.15 2.42
C LEU A 112 7.12 1.34 1.83
N ASN A 113 7.83 2.36 2.32
CA ASN A 113 9.22 2.56 1.93
C ASN A 113 10.05 1.33 2.35
N PRO A 114 10.84 0.75 1.42
CA PRO A 114 11.70 -0.39 1.75
C PRO A 114 12.68 -0.02 2.88
N PRO A 115 12.75 -0.78 3.98
CA PRO A 115 13.78 -0.62 4.99
C PRO A 115 15.15 -1.08 4.48
N ASP A 116 16.23 -0.69 5.15
CA ASP A 116 17.60 -1.07 4.75
C ASP A 116 17.83 -2.60 4.72
N GLU A 117 17.11 -3.35 5.56
CA GLU A 117 17.13 -4.82 5.58
C GLU A 117 16.66 -5.45 4.25
N ASP A 118 15.88 -4.73 3.46
CA ASP A 118 15.37 -5.19 2.17
C ASP A 118 16.36 -4.99 1.01
N ARG A 119 17.55 -4.42 1.26
CA ARG A 119 18.52 -4.05 0.21
C ARG A 119 18.90 -5.19 -0.73
N TYR A 120 18.98 -6.39 -0.21
CA TYR A 120 19.37 -7.60 -0.96
C TYR A 120 18.20 -8.54 -1.22
N LEU A 121 16.98 -8.07 -0.99
CA LEU A 121 15.77 -8.86 -1.16
C LEU A 121 15.51 -9.08 -2.66
N SER A 122 15.52 -10.34 -3.08
CA SER A 122 15.21 -10.69 -4.47
C SER A 122 13.70 -10.59 -4.74
N ILE A 123 13.31 -10.58 -6.02
CA ILE A 123 11.90 -10.66 -6.41
C ILE A 123 11.27 -11.97 -5.88
N ASP A 124 12.00 -13.09 -5.92
CA ASP A 124 11.51 -14.36 -5.41
C ASP A 124 11.24 -14.32 -3.90
N ASP A 125 12.12 -13.65 -3.15
CA ASP A 125 11.94 -13.43 -1.71
C ASP A 125 10.73 -12.53 -1.46
N LEU A 126 10.54 -11.48 -2.25
CA LEU A 126 9.36 -10.62 -2.18
C LEU A 126 8.07 -11.42 -2.37
N PHE A 127 8.03 -12.29 -3.39
CA PHE A 127 6.89 -13.15 -3.64
C PHE A 127 6.63 -14.09 -2.47
N LYS A 128 7.64 -14.81 -2.00
CA LYS A 128 7.50 -15.81 -0.92
C LYS A 128 7.14 -15.17 0.42
N LEU A 129 7.82 -14.10 0.78
CA LEU A 129 7.72 -13.49 2.12
C LEU A 129 6.50 -12.57 2.26
N ARG A 130 6.00 -11.99 1.16
CA ARG A 130 4.94 -10.98 1.19
C ARG A 130 3.70 -11.40 0.43
N ILE A 131 3.84 -11.73 -0.85
CA ILE A 131 2.69 -11.94 -1.75
C ILE A 131 1.98 -13.27 -1.45
N LEU A 132 2.72 -14.38 -1.32
CA LEU A 132 2.12 -15.68 -1.00
C LEU A 132 1.38 -15.66 0.35
N LYS A 133 1.95 -14.96 1.34
CA LYS A 133 1.29 -14.79 2.64
C LYS A 133 -0.03 -14.01 2.53
N ALA A 134 -0.08 -12.98 1.69
CA ALA A 134 -1.32 -12.22 1.44
C ALA A 134 -2.38 -13.08 0.73
N ILE A 135 -1.99 -13.87 -0.27
CA ILE A 135 -2.86 -14.83 -0.96
C ILE A 135 -3.44 -15.84 0.03
N ASP A 136 -2.60 -16.45 0.86
CA ASP A 136 -3.03 -17.42 1.87
C ASP A 136 -4.07 -16.83 2.83
N VAL A 137 -3.82 -15.61 3.31
CA VAL A 137 -4.72 -14.95 4.26
C VAL A 137 -6.03 -14.55 3.58
N ALA A 138 -5.98 -14.02 2.35
CA ALA A 138 -7.19 -13.66 1.60
C ALA A 138 -8.05 -14.90 1.29
N ALA A 139 -7.42 -16.00 0.86
CA ALA A 139 -8.09 -17.26 0.58
C ALA A 139 -8.69 -17.90 1.84
N LYS A 140 -7.96 -17.91 2.96
CA LYS A 140 -8.48 -18.41 4.26
C LYS A 140 -9.69 -17.63 4.77
N ASN A 141 -9.73 -16.33 4.48
CA ASN A 141 -10.86 -15.46 4.85
C ASN A 141 -11.98 -15.45 3.80
N SER A 142 -11.88 -16.27 2.75
CA SER A 142 -12.92 -16.46 1.73
C SER A 142 -13.77 -17.69 2.02
N PRO A 143 -15.10 -17.61 1.84
CA PRO A 143 -15.98 -18.79 1.84
C PRO A 143 -15.59 -19.88 0.84
N THR A 144 -14.94 -19.52 -0.28
CA THR A 144 -14.58 -20.48 -1.33
C THR A 144 -13.16 -21.04 -1.17
N GLY A 145 -12.38 -20.52 -0.22
CA GLY A 145 -10.95 -20.86 -0.08
C GLY A 145 -10.10 -20.36 -1.26
N ARG A 146 -10.59 -19.40 -2.06
CA ARG A 146 -9.93 -18.87 -3.25
C ARG A 146 -9.80 -17.36 -3.18
N VAL A 147 -8.92 -16.80 -4.01
CA VAL A 147 -8.70 -15.36 -4.22
C VAL A 147 -8.50 -15.07 -5.70
#